data_AF-A0A034VI50-F1
#
_entry.id   AF-A0A034VI50-F1
#
_cell.length_a   1.000
_cell.length_b   1.000
_cell.length_c   1.000
_cell.angle_alpha   90.00
_cell.angle_beta   90.00
_cell.angle_gamma   90.00
#
_symmetry.space_group_name_H-M   'P 1'
#
loop_
_entity.id
_entity.type
_entity.pdbx_description
1 polymer ?
#
loop_
_entity_poly.entity_id
_entity_poly.type
_entity_poly.pdbx_seq_one_letter_code
_entity_poly.pdbx_strand_id
1 'polypeptide(L)'
;MKLFAAGSRSGRILKLSSVGIALIIVAVLMIAIDPLQLLIDNQLTLKTGTLLYNLWLKPPLEVFISVYMFNVTNVEAFMSGQDSKLKLVEVGPYVYQEVLENQNVLFNDNKTVTYTPQRTVRFIRERSVGDPTVDEIMAPNIPYLGVMSAASAYSIFAMMAVNALTKKFNSKPMLQLSVHDYLWGYEDPIVNLASKIVPSVINFQRFGLMERMFDEGHNVVTMKLPKKLHANDEGVVEETDRDFSIDNWNGKTGFKNWDYNEERNTSNTPCNTLRGTYDGTLFPRNIHKGETFRVYRKAFCRSLPIQYSHPETVNGFKGYKFKLKENAFDSDLGDSETSCYCKNKRCLKKGLGNISPCYYNIPLAVSFPHFFNGEPSLLENIEGLSPDKDRHGTDIIIQPQLGIPMRVRSRFQINLLMGNVKYNRGVSQFKNMALPIFWIEMGVEDLTPGVKMLLTLLFRVCPCLQLGVVITLIAIGVYLVSSALLYCFWAPTAWKTFNSTMEQAKNAEAGLKANVGFLPLLKQPTIVEMKNLPKQSKAVNQKRPDYDVTLLPLHRNVVA
;
A
#
# COMPACT_ATOMS: atom_id res chain seq x y z
N MET A 1 57.65 -15.96 -20.35
CA MET A 1 57.01 -14.86 -19.59
C MET A 1 57.12 -13.46 -20.24
N LYS A 2 57.16 -13.32 -21.58
CA LYS A 2 57.34 -11.99 -22.25
C LYS A 2 56.04 -11.24 -22.63
N LEU A 3 54.87 -11.86 -22.45
CA LEU A 3 53.55 -11.30 -22.86
C LEU A 3 53.12 -10.02 -22.12
N PHE A 4 53.67 -9.77 -20.92
CA PHE A 4 53.32 -8.60 -20.10
C PHE A 4 54.29 -7.42 -20.25
N ALA A 5 55.28 -7.50 -21.15
CA ALA A 5 56.25 -6.42 -21.37
C ALA A 5 55.56 -5.11 -21.78
N ALA A 6 55.74 -4.07 -20.95
CA ALA A 6 55.10 -2.77 -21.07
C ALA A 6 55.61 -1.98 -22.29
N GLY A 7 55.02 -2.24 -23.46
CA GLY A 7 55.37 -1.58 -24.71
C GLY A 7 54.93 -2.33 -25.97
N SER A 8 54.78 -3.66 -25.91
CA SER A 8 54.43 -4.47 -27.10
C SER A 8 52.99 -4.26 -27.58
N ARG A 9 52.77 -4.30 -28.91
CA ARG A 9 51.45 -4.21 -29.55
C ARG A 9 50.49 -5.27 -29.00
N SER A 10 50.95 -6.52 -28.88
CA SER A 10 50.17 -7.64 -28.33
C SER A 10 49.78 -7.41 -26.86
N GLY A 11 50.66 -6.82 -26.05
CA GLY A 11 50.36 -6.46 -24.66
C GLY A 11 49.33 -5.33 -24.51
N ARG A 12 49.16 -4.45 -25.51
CA ARG A 12 48.07 -3.46 -25.55
C ARG A 12 46.75 -4.11 -25.94
N ILE A 13 46.74 -4.93 -27.00
CA ILE A 13 45.56 -5.67 -27.47
C ILE A 13 45.00 -6.56 -26.34
N LEU A 14 45.85 -7.36 -25.69
CA LEU A 14 45.44 -8.25 -24.60
C LEU A 14 44.78 -7.49 -23.44
N LYS A 15 45.31 -6.32 -23.07
CA LYS A 15 44.74 -5.45 -22.01
C LYS A 15 43.38 -4.87 -22.40
N LEU A 16 43.23 -4.40 -23.64
CA LEU A 16 41.95 -3.86 -24.14
C LEU A 16 40.87 -4.96 -24.17
N SER A 17 41.19 -6.14 -24.71
CA SER A 17 40.29 -7.29 -24.72
C SER A 17 39.94 -7.76 -23.30
N SER A 18 40.91 -7.86 -22.38
CA SER A 18 40.62 -8.31 -21.01
C SER A 18 39.74 -7.34 -20.24
N VAL A 19 39.93 -6.02 -20.41
CA VAL A 19 39.06 -5.01 -19.79
C VAL A 19 37.66 -5.06 -20.43
N GLY A 20 37.56 -5.12 -21.77
CA GLY A 20 36.27 -5.19 -22.45
C GLY A 20 35.44 -6.40 -22.06
N ILE A 21 36.07 -7.58 -21.97
CA ILE A 21 35.44 -8.82 -21.49
C ILE A 21 35.02 -8.70 -20.02
N ALA A 22 35.87 -8.12 -19.16
CA ALA A 22 35.53 -7.93 -17.75
C ALA A 22 34.30 -7.01 -17.55
N LEU A 23 34.17 -5.91 -18.31
CA LEU A 23 33.01 -5.03 -18.26
C LEU A 23 31.71 -5.74 -18.69
N ILE A 24 31.78 -6.59 -19.73
CA ILE A 24 30.64 -7.42 -20.16
C ILE A 24 30.26 -8.43 -19.07
N ILE A 25 31.24 -9.10 -18.44
CA ILE A 25 30.99 -10.04 -17.33
C ILE A 25 30.31 -9.32 -16.15
N VAL A 26 30.80 -8.14 -15.75
CA VAL A 26 30.18 -7.33 -14.69
C VAL A 26 28.75 -6.94 -15.03
N ALA A 27 28.48 -6.54 -16.28
CA ALA A 27 27.12 -6.20 -16.71
C ALA A 27 26.18 -7.42 -16.69
N VAL A 28 26.63 -8.58 -17.17
CA VAL A 28 25.87 -9.85 -17.10
C VAL A 28 25.61 -10.27 -15.65
N LEU A 29 26.60 -10.13 -14.76
CA LEU A 29 26.43 -10.40 -13.33
C LEU A 29 25.42 -9.45 -12.67
N MET A 30 25.39 -8.16 -13.04
CA MET A 30 24.36 -7.25 -12.52
C MET A 30 22.95 -7.56 -13.02
N ILE A 31 22.80 -8.06 -14.25
CA ILE A 31 21.50 -8.57 -14.75
C ILE A 31 21.10 -9.84 -13.97
N ALA A 32 22.04 -10.75 -13.71
CA ALA A 32 21.76 -12.04 -13.09
C ALA A 32 21.53 -11.99 -11.56
N ILE A 33 22.11 -11.00 -10.88
CA ILE A 33 22.06 -10.85 -9.41
C ILE A 33 21.05 -9.78 -8.97
N ASP A 34 20.76 -8.79 -9.83
CA ASP A 34 20.02 -7.56 -9.52
C ASP A 34 20.42 -6.92 -8.17
N PRO A 35 21.58 -6.24 -8.10
CA PRO A 35 22.08 -5.66 -6.86
C PRO A 35 21.17 -4.54 -6.33
N LEU A 36 20.39 -3.87 -7.19
CA LEU A 36 19.36 -2.93 -6.76
C LEU A 36 18.23 -3.65 -6.03
N GLN A 37 17.70 -4.74 -6.57
CA GLN A 37 16.62 -5.52 -5.94
C GLN A 37 17.08 -6.08 -4.58
N LEU A 38 18.30 -6.59 -4.48
CA LEU A 38 18.88 -7.03 -3.19
C LEU A 38 19.00 -5.89 -2.17
N LEU A 39 19.40 -4.69 -2.60
CA LEU A 39 19.45 -3.51 -1.73
C LEU A 39 18.05 -3.07 -1.28
N ILE A 40 17.08 -3.10 -2.19
CA ILE A 40 15.67 -2.82 -1.90
C ILE A 40 15.12 -3.82 -0.88
N ASP A 41 15.33 -5.12 -1.08
CA ASP A 41 14.83 -6.17 -0.16
C ASP A 41 15.45 -6.08 1.23
N ASN A 42 16.73 -5.73 1.34
CA ASN A 42 17.39 -5.46 2.61
C ASN A 42 16.84 -4.20 3.30
N GLN A 43 16.55 -3.13 2.55
CA GLN A 43 15.96 -1.89 3.09
C GLN A 43 14.46 -2.03 3.41
N LEU A 44 13.76 -2.96 2.76
CA LEU A 44 12.38 -3.35 3.02
C LEU A 44 12.23 -4.51 4.03
N THR A 45 13.33 -4.95 4.65
CA THR A 45 13.26 -5.84 5.81
C THR A 45 12.96 -5.03 7.06
N LEU A 46 11.94 -5.40 7.84
CA LEU A 46 11.61 -4.68 9.08
C LEU A 46 12.64 -5.01 10.18
N LYS A 47 13.62 -4.13 10.37
CA LYS A 47 14.73 -4.25 11.34
C LYS A 47 15.24 -2.86 11.70
N THR A 48 15.63 -2.64 12.96
CA THR A 48 16.18 -1.36 13.44
C THR A 48 17.19 -0.75 12.46
N GLY A 49 16.92 0.47 12.01
CA GLY A 49 17.76 1.24 11.09
C GLY A 49 17.48 1.06 9.59
N THR A 50 16.60 0.15 9.17
CA THR A 50 16.19 0.05 7.75
C THR A 50 15.15 1.11 7.37
N LEU A 51 15.02 1.36 6.08
CA LEU A 51 13.99 2.24 5.53
C LEU A 51 12.57 1.85 5.98
N LEU A 52 12.18 0.58 5.83
CA LEU A 52 10.84 0.14 6.25
C LEU A 52 10.64 0.30 7.76
N TYR A 53 11.67 0.03 8.58
CA TYR A 53 11.58 0.26 10.02
C TYR A 53 11.29 1.72 10.37
N ASN A 54 12.02 2.67 9.76
CA ASN A 54 11.80 4.10 10.03
C ASN A 54 10.41 4.56 9.56
N LEU A 55 9.94 4.07 8.40
CA LEU A 55 8.60 4.37 7.87
C LEU A 55 7.48 3.75 8.71
N TRP A 56 7.65 2.54 9.23
CA TRP A 56 6.67 1.88 10.09
C TRP A 56 6.68 2.42 11.52
N LEU A 57 7.84 2.88 12.02
CA LEU A 57 7.97 3.50 13.34
C LEU A 57 7.18 4.82 13.41
N LYS A 58 7.23 5.62 12.34
CA LYS A 58 6.47 6.87 12.23
C LYS A 58 5.94 7.08 10.80
N PRO A 59 4.76 6.52 10.47
CA PRO A 59 4.18 6.56 9.13
C PRO A 59 4.05 8.00 8.58
N PRO A 60 4.72 8.34 7.47
CA PRO A 60 4.60 9.65 6.82
C PRO A 60 3.34 9.71 5.94
N LEU A 61 2.19 9.40 6.54
CA LEU A 61 0.86 9.39 5.93
C LEU A 61 -0.05 10.31 6.74
N GLU A 62 -0.81 11.17 6.06
CA GLU A 62 -1.81 12.00 6.71
C GLU A 62 -3.13 11.24 6.77
N VAL A 63 -3.42 10.64 7.93
CA VAL A 63 -4.70 9.97 8.20
C VAL A 63 -5.69 11.01 8.69
N PHE A 64 -6.73 11.28 7.91
CA PHE A 64 -7.84 12.14 8.31
C PHE A 64 -9.05 11.31 8.75
N ILE A 65 -9.79 11.82 9.73
CA ILE A 65 -11.05 11.30 10.24
C ILE A 65 -12.10 12.41 10.05
N SER A 66 -12.93 12.27 9.02
CA SER A 66 -14.00 13.21 8.68
C SER A 66 -15.31 12.74 9.32
N VAL A 67 -15.82 13.50 10.29
CA VAL A 67 -16.99 13.15 11.11
C VAL A 67 -18.25 13.85 10.61
N TYR A 68 -19.32 13.08 10.37
CA TYR A 68 -20.62 13.55 9.89
C TYR A 68 -21.71 13.17 10.90
N MET A 69 -22.39 14.18 11.45
CA MET A 69 -23.43 14.03 12.47
C MET A 69 -24.82 13.96 11.86
N PHE A 70 -25.75 13.27 12.52
CA PHE A 70 -27.18 13.30 12.18
C PHE A 70 -27.94 14.22 13.15
N ASN A 71 -28.22 15.45 12.71
CA ASN A 71 -28.99 16.43 13.47
C ASN A 71 -30.49 16.15 13.34
N VAL A 72 -31.21 16.03 14.46
CA VAL A 72 -32.64 15.68 14.49
C VAL A 72 -33.52 16.93 14.43
N THR A 73 -34.29 17.12 13.35
CA THR A 73 -35.02 18.37 13.12
C THR A 73 -36.47 18.38 13.64
N ASN A 74 -37.07 17.22 13.95
CA ASN A 74 -38.49 17.11 14.28
C ASN A 74 -38.79 16.53 15.69
N VAL A 75 -37.88 16.73 16.65
CA VAL A 75 -37.93 16.09 17.99
C VAL A 75 -39.31 16.18 18.64
N GLU A 76 -39.94 17.36 18.69
CA GLU A 76 -41.23 17.53 19.38
C GLU A 76 -42.39 16.84 18.66
N ALA A 77 -42.44 16.92 17.32
CA ALA A 77 -43.46 16.26 16.51
C ALA A 77 -43.32 14.72 16.56
N PHE A 78 -42.09 14.21 16.55
CA PHE A 78 -41.82 12.78 16.70
C PHE A 78 -42.16 12.28 18.11
N MET A 79 -41.72 12.98 19.16
CA MET A 79 -41.96 12.57 20.55
C MET A 79 -43.44 12.62 20.94
N SER A 80 -44.20 13.60 20.45
CA SER A 80 -45.66 13.67 20.62
C SER A 80 -46.41 12.61 19.80
N GLY A 81 -45.80 12.05 18.76
CA GLY A 81 -46.42 11.09 17.84
C GLY A 81 -47.22 11.72 16.71
N GLN A 82 -47.05 13.02 16.46
CA GLN A 82 -47.57 13.71 15.27
C GLN A 82 -46.82 13.26 14.01
N ASP A 83 -45.48 13.21 14.07
CA ASP A 83 -44.64 12.63 13.03
C ASP A 83 -44.33 11.16 13.36
N SER A 84 -44.61 10.25 12.43
CA SER A 84 -44.34 8.81 12.59
C SER A 84 -42.89 8.42 12.26
N LYS A 85 -42.09 9.34 11.72
CA LYS A 85 -40.68 9.14 11.34
C LYS A 85 -39.78 10.19 11.98
N LEU A 86 -38.54 9.81 12.25
CA LEU A 86 -37.51 10.75 12.71
C LEU A 86 -36.87 11.44 11.50
N LYS A 87 -36.82 12.77 11.46
CA LYS A 87 -36.21 13.55 10.38
C LYS A 87 -34.78 13.94 10.76
N LEU A 88 -33.83 13.52 9.93
CA LEU A 88 -32.39 13.75 10.12
C LEU A 88 -31.84 14.68 9.04
N VAL A 89 -30.89 15.52 9.41
CA VAL A 89 -30.06 16.31 8.48
C VAL A 89 -28.59 15.98 8.75
N GLU A 90 -27.84 15.69 7.70
CA GLU A 90 -26.40 15.47 7.77
C GLU A 90 -25.66 16.79 8.03
N VAL A 91 -24.80 16.83 9.05
CA VAL A 91 -24.00 18.01 9.41
C VAL A 91 -22.53 17.61 9.52
N GLY A 92 -21.68 18.15 8.66
CA GLY A 92 -20.25 17.86 8.60
C GLY A 92 -19.62 18.23 7.25
N PRO A 93 -18.35 17.84 7.00
CA PRO A 93 -17.50 17.10 7.94
C PRO A 93 -16.90 18.01 9.03
N TYR A 94 -16.70 17.43 10.21
CA TYR A 94 -15.74 17.92 11.20
C TYR A 94 -14.49 17.04 11.12
N VAL A 95 -13.38 17.61 10.68
CA VAL A 95 -12.19 16.86 10.29
C VAL A 95 -11.14 16.91 11.38
N TYR A 96 -10.66 15.72 11.73
CA TYR A 96 -9.53 15.52 12.60
C TYR A 96 -8.41 14.80 11.84
N GLN A 97 -7.17 14.93 12.30
CA GLN A 97 -6.02 14.18 11.81
C GLN A 97 -5.53 13.24 12.90
N GLU A 98 -5.41 11.95 12.57
CA GLU A 98 -4.73 10.95 13.39
C GLU A 98 -3.22 10.98 13.08
N VAL A 99 -2.40 11.04 14.13
CA VAL A 99 -0.95 10.84 14.07
C VAL A 99 -0.62 9.57 14.84
N LEU A 100 -0.03 8.61 14.12
CA LEU A 100 0.45 7.32 14.65
C LEU A 100 1.97 7.34 14.82
N GLU A 101 2.43 6.85 15.98
CA GLU A 101 3.84 6.56 16.26
C GLU A 101 3.94 5.23 17.01
N ASN A 102 4.79 4.32 16.53
CA ASN A 102 5.02 3.02 17.17
C ASN A 102 6.21 3.15 18.13
N GLN A 103 5.99 2.80 19.40
CA GLN A 103 6.95 2.93 20.49
C GLN A 103 7.27 1.56 21.13
N ASN A 104 8.22 1.51 22.07
CA ASN A 104 8.58 0.31 22.85
C ASN A 104 8.87 -0.94 22.01
N VAL A 105 9.57 -0.78 20.88
CA VAL A 105 9.73 -1.85 19.88
C VAL A 105 10.76 -2.89 20.32
N LEU A 106 10.33 -4.15 20.43
CA LEU A 106 11.14 -5.32 20.77
C LEU A 106 11.07 -6.35 19.63
N PHE A 107 12.23 -6.79 19.13
CA PHE A 107 12.32 -7.88 18.15
C PHE A 107 12.52 -9.22 18.87
N ASN A 108 11.65 -10.19 18.58
CA ASN A 108 11.62 -11.49 19.26
C ASN A 108 12.23 -12.60 18.40
N ASP A 109 12.92 -13.57 19.02
CA ASP A 109 13.60 -14.66 18.31
C ASP A 109 12.68 -15.49 17.41
N ASN A 110 11.42 -15.66 17.85
CA ASN A 110 10.34 -16.39 17.18
C ASN A 110 9.79 -15.73 15.88
N LYS A 111 10.51 -14.73 15.33
CA LYS A 111 10.12 -13.95 14.15
C LYS A 111 8.83 -13.16 14.33
N THR A 112 8.73 -12.50 15.49
CA THR A 112 7.72 -11.45 15.73
C THR A 112 8.39 -10.16 16.20
N VAL A 113 7.65 -9.05 16.10
CA VAL A 113 7.99 -7.77 16.71
C VAL A 113 6.85 -7.34 17.62
N THR A 114 7.18 -6.98 18.86
CA THR A 114 6.23 -6.47 19.86
C THR A 114 6.42 -4.96 20.03
N TYR A 115 5.34 -4.18 20.07
CA TYR A 115 5.38 -2.72 20.11
C TYR A 115 4.12 -2.10 20.72
N THR A 116 4.19 -0.80 21.05
CA THR A 116 3.08 0.01 21.55
C THR A 116 2.69 1.05 20.49
N PRO A 117 1.58 0.88 19.73
CA PRO A 117 1.08 1.92 18.85
C PRO A 117 0.45 3.07 19.67
N GLN A 118 0.99 4.27 19.52
CA GLN A 118 0.43 5.51 20.07
C GLN A 118 -0.30 6.28 18.98
N ARG A 119 -1.59 6.55 19.19
CA ARG A 119 -2.43 7.34 18.28
C ARG A 119 -2.89 8.60 18.98
N THR A 120 -2.71 9.75 18.34
CA THR A 120 -3.18 11.05 18.82
C THR A 120 -4.06 11.70 17.75
N VAL A 121 -5.10 12.40 18.16
CA VAL A 121 -6.10 12.99 17.25
C VAL A 121 -6.16 14.50 17.47
N ARG A 122 -6.01 15.28 16.40
CA ARG A 122 -6.05 16.76 16.43
C ARG A 122 -7.11 17.31 15.48
N PHE A 123 -7.82 18.36 15.87
CA PHE A 123 -8.80 19.03 15.00
C PHE A 123 -8.13 19.82 13.87
N ILE A 124 -8.74 19.87 12.70
CA ILE A 124 -8.26 20.58 11.50
C ILE A 124 -9.38 21.51 11.01
N ARG A 125 -9.30 22.81 11.36
CA ARG A 125 -10.37 23.77 11.08
C ARG A 125 -10.53 24.02 9.58
N GLU A 126 -9.44 23.98 8.83
CA GLU A 126 -9.34 24.32 7.41
C GLU A 126 -10.02 23.29 6.50
N ARG A 127 -10.20 22.06 6.99
CA ARG A 127 -10.91 20.97 6.31
C ARG A 127 -12.34 20.77 6.84
N SER A 128 -12.74 21.51 7.87
CA SER A 128 -14.03 21.35 8.56
C SER A 128 -15.07 22.37 8.10
N VAL A 129 -16.35 21.97 8.09
CA VAL A 129 -17.46 22.87 7.72
C VAL A 129 -17.56 24.07 8.67
N GLY A 130 -17.42 23.83 9.98
CA GLY A 130 -17.62 24.81 11.03
C GLY A 130 -16.62 24.66 12.20
N ASP A 131 -16.96 25.24 13.34
CA ASP A 131 -16.22 25.07 14.60
C ASP A 131 -17.06 24.19 15.55
N PRO A 132 -16.62 22.95 15.84
CA PRO A 132 -17.42 22.02 16.63
C PRO A 132 -17.67 22.50 18.06
N THR A 133 -16.93 23.48 18.57
CA THR A 133 -17.18 24.05 19.91
C THR A 133 -18.34 25.04 19.95
N VAL A 134 -18.80 25.51 18.78
CA VAL A 134 -19.89 26.49 18.62
C VAL A 134 -21.09 25.88 17.88
N ASP A 135 -20.84 24.98 16.92
CA ASP A 135 -21.90 24.34 16.15
C ASP A 135 -22.69 23.34 17.00
N GLU A 136 -23.96 23.65 17.27
CA GLU A 136 -24.87 22.79 18.03
C GLU A 136 -25.63 21.79 17.16
N ILE A 137 -25.93 20.62 17.74
CA ILE A 137 -26.81 19.60 17.15
C ILE A 137 -27.84 19.08 18.15
N MET A 138 -29.02 18.73 17.62
CA MET A 138 -30.02 17.91 18.32
C MET A 138 -29.65 16.44 18.13
N ALA A 139 -29.14 15.79 19.18
CA ALA A 139 -28.54 14.46 19.10
C ALA A 139 -29.11 13.46 20.13
N PRO A 140 -29.09 12.14 19.87
CA PRO A 140 -29.54 11.12 20.82
C PRO A 140 -28.77 11.14 22.16
N ASN A 141 -29.46 11.07 23.31
CA ASN A 141 -28.80 10.77 24.58
C ASN A 141 -28.47 9.26 24.62
N ILE A 142 -27.22 8.92 24.26
CA ILE A 142 -26.77 7.53 24.14
C ILE A 142 -26.75 6.79 25.49
N PRO A 143 -26.22 7.35 26.60
CA PRO A 143 -26.33 6.73 27.92
C PRO A 143 -27.78 6.41 28.32
N TYR A 144 -28.70 7.38 28.20
CA TYR A 144 -30.11 7.19 28.55
C TYR A 144 -30.82 6.19 27.66
N LEU A 145 -30.83 6.41 26.34
CA LEU A 145 -31.50 5.54 25.38
C LEU A 145 -30.89 4.13 25.37
N GLY A 146 -29.57 4.03 25.53
CA GLY A 146 -28.83 2.77 25.61
C GLY A 146 -29.17 1.94 26.83
N VAL A 147 -29.17 2.53 28.04
CA VAL A 147 -29.57 1.82 29.27
C VAL A 147 -31.07 1.49 29.24
N MET A 148 -31.92 2.38 28.71
CA MET A 148 -33.35 2.10 28.49
C MET A 148 -33.59 0.93 27.52
N SER A 149 -32.84 0.88 26.42
CA SER A 149 -32.92 -0.20 25.44
C SER A 149 -32.41 -1.52 26.02
N ALA A 150 -31.25 -1.52 26.68
CA ALA A 150 -30.68 -2.70 27.34
C ALA A 150 -31.63 -3.25 28.42
N ALA A 151 -32.17 -2.40 29.31
CA ALA A 151 -33.13 -2.80 30.34
C ALA A 151 -34.39 -3.46 29.77
N SER A 152 -34.81 -3.11 28.55
CA SER A 152 -35.95 -3.73 27.88
C SER A 152 -35.75 -5.20 27.51
N ALA A 153 -34.49 -5.66 27.42
CA ALA A 153 -34.15 -7.07 27.16
C ALA A 153 -34.07 -7.94 28.43
N TYR A 154 -34.01 -7.34 29.63
CA TYR A 154 -33.85 -8.06 30.90
C TYR A 154 -35.20 -8.40 31.56
N SER A 155 -35.91 -7.42 32.11
CA SER A 155 -37.18 -7.65 32.81
C SER A 155 -38.03 -6.38 32.96
N ILE A 156 -39.33 -6.55 33.20
CA ILE A 156 -40.26 -5.44 33.46
C ILE A 156 -39.84 -4.67 34.73
N PHE A 157 -39.34 -5.35 35.76
CA PHE A 157 -38.85 -4.71 36.98
C PHE A 157 -37.57 -3.89 36.75
N ALA A 158 -36.63 -4.38 35.94
CA ALA A 158 -35.45 -3.62 35.54
C ALA A 158 -35.84 -2.36 34.74
N MET A 159 -36.74 -2.51 33.77
CA MET A 159 -37.31 -1.39 33.01
C MET A 159 -38.02 -0.37 33.92
N MET A 160 -38.80 -0.81 34.92
CA MET A 160 -39.43 0.09 35.90
C MET A 160 -38.41 0.83 36.77
N ALA A 161 -37.36 0.17 37.24
CA ALA A 161 -36.30 0.79 38.04
C ALA A 161 -35.54 1.87 37.24
N VAL A 162 -35.14 1.58 35.99
CA VAL A 162 -34.49 2.57 35.12
C VAL A 162 -35.44 3.71 34.78
N ASN A 163 -36.73 3.43 34.52
CA ASN A 163 -37.75 4.47 34.32
C ASN A 163 -37.93 5.41 35.53
N ALA A 164 -37.85 4.89 36.76
CA ALA A 164 -37.92 5.72 37.96
C ALA A 164 -36.65 6.57 38.15
N LEU A 165 -35.49 5.96 37.92
CA LEU A 165 -34.17 6.60 38.04
C LEU A 165 -33.99 7.76 37.04
N THR A 166 -34.34 7.52 35.78
CA THR A 166 -34.19 8.51 34.69
C THR A 166 -35.18 9.67 34.81
N LYS A 167 -36.40 9.40 35.28
CA LYS A 167 -37.33 10.47 35.69
C LYS A 167 -36.78 11.31 36.83
N LYS A 168 -36.15 10.70 37.85
CA LYS A 168 -35.52 11.43 38.97
C LYS A 168 -34.40 12.37 38.50
N PHE A 169 -33.67 12.00 37.45
CA PHE A 169 -32.63 12.84 36.83
C PHE A 169 -33.12 13.75 35.70
N ASN A 170 -34.43 13.75 35.38
CA ASN A 170 -35.02 14.50 34.26
C ASN A 170 -34.33 14.22 32.90
N SER A 171 -33.84 12.98 32.70
CA SER A 171 -33.10 12.58 31.49
C SER A 171 -33.98 12.63 30.24
N LYS A 172 -33.54 13.38 29.22
CA LYS A 172 -34.24 13.52 27.93
C LYS A 172 -33.73 12.50 26.89
N PRO A 173 -34.58 12.05 25.94
CA PRO A 173 -34.17 11.18 24.83
C PRO A 173 -33.22 11.85 23.84
N MET A 174 -33.35 13.17 23.66
CA MET A 174 -32.52 14.00 22.79
C MET A 174 -31.89 15.12 23.62
N LEU A 175 -30.68 15.52 23.25
CA LEU A 175 -29.93 16.63 23.83
C LEU A 175 -29.65 17.67 22.76
N GLN A 176 -29.60 18.94 23.17
CA GLN A 176 -29.01 20.03 22.40
C GLN A 176 -27.65 20.32 23.03
N LEU A 177 -26.57 20.25 22.25
CA LEU A 177 -25.19 20.42 22.71
C LEU A 177 -24.25 20.68 21.52
N SER A 178 -23.03 21.14 21.81
CA SER A 178 -22.00 21.34 20.78
C SER A 178 -21.54 20.00 20.19
N VAL A 179 -21.14 20.01 18.92
CA VAL A 179 -20.51 18.86 18.26
C VAL A 179 -19.25 18.41 19.01
N HIS A 180 -18.49 19.34 19.59
CA HIS A 180 -17.30 19.05 20.39
C HIS A 180 -17.66 18.24 21.65
N ASP A 181 -18.65 18.68 22.43
CA ASP A 181 -19.06 17.99 23.65
C ASP A 181 -19.60 16.57 23.34
N TYR A 182 -20.31 16.40 22.23
CA TYR A 182 -20.80 15.07 21.81
C TYR A 182 -19.66 14.11 21.44
N LEU A 183 -18.59 14.62 20.84
CA LEU A 183 -17.43 13.82 20.43
C LEU A 183 -16.43 13.59 21.57
N TRP A 184 -16.19 14.59 22.42
CA TRP A 184 -15.05 14.62 23.34
C TRP A 184 -15.43 14.65 24.83
N GLY A 185 -16.71 14.85 25.17
CA GLY A 185 -17.24 14.55 26.50
C GLY A 185 -18.28 15.53 27.01
N TYR A 186 -19.54 15.13 27.18
CA TYR A 186 -20.52 15.87 27.99
C TYR A 186 -20.73 15.19 29.35
N GLU A 187 -21.25 15.94 30.33
CA GLU A 187 -21.70 15.37 31.61
C GLU A 187 -23.09 14.76 31.46
N ASP A 188 -23.26 13.49 31.85
CA ASP A 188 -24.56 12.82 31.90
C ASP A 188 -24.81 12.23 33.31
N PRO A 189 -26.00 12.45 33.92
CA PRO A 189 -26.30 11.96 35.27
C PRO A 189 -26.24 10.43 35.43
N ILE A 190 -26.54 9.68 34.38
CA ILE A 190 -26.55 8.21 34.38
C ILE A 190 -25.11 7.69 34.33
N VAL A 191 -24.24 8.33 33.54
CA VAL A 191 -22.79 8.04 33.50
C VAL A 191 -22.12 8.39 34.84
N ASN A 192 -22.43 9.57 35.39
CA ASN A 192 -21.93 10.03 36.68
C ASN A 192 -22.37 9.09 37.83
N LEU A 193 -23.59 8.55 37.79
CA LEU A 193 -24.03 7.52 38.74
C LEU A 193 -23.36 6.15 38.47
N ALA A 194 -23.29 5.71 37.21
CA ALA A 194 -22.73 4.42 36.84
C ALA A 194 -21.26 4.31 37.25
N SER A 195 -20.47 5.37 37.10
CA SER A 195 -19.07 5.41 37.55
C SER A 195 -18.88 5.26 39.07
N LYS A 196 -19.94 5.47 39.86
CA LYS A 196 -19.93 5.27 41.33
C LYS A 196 -20.45 3.90 41.75
N ILE A 197 -21.30 3.26 40.95
CA ILE A 197 -21.89 1.94 41.25
C ILE A 197 -21.08 0.79 40.63
N VAL A 198 -20.58 0.97 39.39
CA VAL A 198 -19.82 -0.05 38.63
C VAL A 198 -18.49 0.50 38.08
N PRO A 199 -17.58 1.04 38.93
CA PRO A 199 -16.30 1.62 38.51
C PRO A 199 -15.38 0.64 37.75
N SER A 200 -15.60 -0.66 37.89
CA SER A 200 -14.89 -1.72 37.13
C SER A 200 -15.36 -1.89 35.69
N VAL A 201 -16.49 -1.27 35.30
CA VAL A 201 -17.07 -1.32 33.95
C VAL A 201 -17.12 0.07 33.32
N ILE A 202 -17.57 1.07 34.08
CA ILE A 202 -17.63 2.48 33.66
C ILE A 202 -16.75 3.26 34.64
N ASN A 203 -15.58 3.69 34.21
CA ASN A 203 -14.58 4.39 35.03
C ASN A 203 -14.48 5.90 34.70
N PHE A 204 -15.38 6.42 33.86
CA PHE A 204 -15.39 7.80 33.36
C PHE A 204 -16.62 8.57 33.83
N GLN A 205 -16.48 9.90 33.99
CA GLN A 205 -17.55 10.78 34.49
C GLN A 205 -18.22 11.61 33.38
N ARG A 206 -17.52 11.86 32.26
CA ARG A 206 -18.03 12.47 31.02
C ARG A 206 -18.08 11.41 29.91
N PHE A 207 -18.98 11.58 28.95
CA PHE A 207 -19.17 10.67 27.81
C PHE A 207 -18.95 11.41 26.49
N GLY A 208 -17.87 11.07 25.78
CA GLY A 208 -17.63 11.51 24.40
C GLY A 208 -17.57 10.32 23.43
N LEU A 209 -18.15 10.47 22.24
CA LEU A 209 -18.15 9.40 21.22
C LEU A 209 -16.74 9.05 20.72
N MET A 210 -15.96 10.03 20.29
CA MET A 210 -14.57 9.84 19.87
C MET A 210 -13.70 9.46 21.06
N GLU A 211 -13.96 10.09 22.22
CA GLU A 211 -13.29 9.83 23.50
C GLU A 211 -13.39 8.36 23.96
N ARG A 212 -14.44 7.63 23.54
CA ARG A 212 -14.65 6.20 23.82
C ARG A 212 -14.32 5.27 22.65
N MET A 213 -14.45 5.71 21.39
CA MET A 213 -14.11 4.89 20.22
C MET A 213 -12.62 4.91 19.85
N PHE A 214 -11.93 6.03 20.10
CA PHE A 214 -10.51 6.24 19.76
C PHE A 214 -9.61 6.32 20.99
N ASP A 215 -10.14 6.09 22.21
CA ASP A 215 -9.32 5.60 23.31
C ASP A 215 -8.72 4.26 22.89
N GLU A 216 -7.44 4.23 22.51
CA GLU A 216 -6.67 2.99 22.38
C GLU A 216 -6.35 2.42 23.77
N GLY A 217 -5.99 3.27 24.72
CA GLY A 217 -5.37 2.88 25.98
C GLY A 217 -3.94 2.35 25.79
N HIS A 218 -3.40 1.69 26.80
CA HIS A 218 -2.09 1.03 26.68
C HIS A 218 -2.22 -0.32 25.93
N ASN A 219 -2.10 -0.27 24.60
CA ASN A 219 -2.06 -1.46 23.76
C ASN A 219 -0.63 -1.91 23.46
N VAL A 220 -0.39 -3.21 23.53
CA VAL A 220 0.84 -3.90 23.15
C VAL A 220 0.49 -4.91 22.06
N VAL A 221 1.00 -4.69 20.87
CA VAL A 221 0.71 -5.49 19.67
C VAL A 221 1.94 -6.32 19.33
N THR A 222 1.74 -7.61 19.07
CA THR A 222 2.78 -8.49 18.52
C THR A 222 2.44 -8.84 17.08
N MET A 223 3.32 -8.52 16.15
CA MET A 223 3.16 -8.68 14.71
C MET A 223 4.18 -9.68 14.15
N LYS A 224 3.78 -10.50 13.18
CA LYS A 224 4.65 -11.46 12.50
C LYS A 224 5.61 -10.77 11.55
N LEU A 225 6.87 -11.21 11.56
CA LEU A 225 7.90 -10.79 10.63
C LEU A 225 8.03 -11.82 9.50
N PRO A 226 8.39 -11.38 8.27
CA PRO A 226 8.66 -12.29 7.17
C PRO A 226 9.64 -13.40 7.57
N LYS A 227 9.21 -14.65 7.42
CA LYS A 227 10.11 -15.79 7.41
C LYS A 227 10.90 -15.74 6.10
N LYS A 228 12.13 -16.26 6.08
CA LYS A 228 12.82 -16.51 4.82
C LYS A 228 12.13 -17.69 4.14
N LEU A 229 11.10 -17.41 3.33
CA LEU A 229 10.50 -18.36 2.42
C LEU A 229 11.61 -19.02 1.60
N HIS A 230 11.65 -20.35 1.61
CA HIS A 230 12.43 -21.06 0.61
C HIS A 230 11.66 -20.96 -0.71
N ALA A 231 12.37 -20.76 -1.83
CA ALA A 231 11.76 -20.48 -3.14
C ALA A 231 10.92 -21.65 -3.73
N ASN A 232 10.73 -22.71 -2.96
CA ASN A 232 10.01 -23.93 -3.32
C ASN A 232 8.75 -24.16 -2.44
N ASP A 233 8.47 -23.28 -1.47
CA ASP A 233 7.27 -23.36 -0.63
C ASP A 233 6.02 -22.88 -1.41
N GLU A 234 5.61 -23.63 -2.43
CA GLU A 234 4.33 -23.45 -3.16
C GLU A 234 3.09 -23.83 -2.32
N GLY A 235 3.22 -23.82 -0.99
CA GLY A 235 2.17 -24.14 -0.04
C GLY A 235 1.15 -23.02 0.11
N VAL A 236 -0.09 -23.37 0.45
CA VAL A 236 -1.12 -22.40 0.84
C VAL A 236 -0.71 -21.77 2.16
N VAL A 237 -0.21 -20.54 2.13
CA VAL A 237 0.15 -19.79 3.34
C VAL A 237 -1.13 -19.51 4.14
N GLU A 238 -1.24 -20.16 5.31
CA GLU A 238 -2.34 -19.93 6.25
C GLU A 238 -2.46 -18.43 6.57
N GLU A 239 -3.70 -17.91 6.59
CA GLU A 239 -3.94 -16.51 6.98
C GLU A 239 -3.39 -16.21 8.39
N THR A 240 -3.33 -17.22 9.28
CA THR A 240 -2.81 -17.10 10.64
C THR A 240 -1.28 -16.92 10.72
N ASP A 241 -0.54 -17.01 9.62
CA ASP A 241 0.93 -16.97 9.61
C ASP A 241 1.53 -16.05 8.53
N ARG A 242 0.70 -15.27 7.82
CA ARG A 242 1.16 -14.30 6.81
C ARG A 242 2.00 -13.17 7.42
N ASP A 243 2.94 -12.68 6.62
CA ASP A 243 3.77 -11.50 6.91
C ASP A 243 2.94 -10.30 7.40
N PHE A 244 3.48 -9.59 8.40
CA PHE A 244 2.92 -8.38 9.00
C PHE A 244 1.51 -8.53 9.62
N SER A 245 0.96 -9.74 9.70
CA SER A 245 -0.27 -9.99 10.45
C SER A 245 -0.03 -9.97 11.97
N ILE A 246 -1.07 -9.62 12.72
CA ILE A 246 -1.11 -9.66 14.18
C ILE A 246 -1.05 -11.12 14.63
N ASP A 247 -0.13 -11.43 15.54
CA ASP A 247 -0.08 -12.72 16.25
C ASP A 247 -0.92 -12.65 17.54
N ASN A 248 -0.74 -11.59 18.32
CA ASN A 248 -1.49 -11.33 19.55
C ASN A 248 -1.58 -9.82 19.89
N TRP A 249 -2.55 -9.44 20.71
CA TRP A 249 -2.81 -8.08 21.18
C TRP A 249 -3.10 -8.11 22.68
N ASN A 250 -2.34 -7.37 23.47
CA ASN A 250 -2.34 -7.43 24.94
C ASN A 250 -2.23 -8.88 25.47
N GLY A 251 -1.37 -9.68 24.81
CA GLY A 251 -1.16 -11.10 25.10
C GLY A 251 -2.24 -12.07 24.58
N LYS A 252 -3.32 -11.58 23.95
CA LYS A 252 -4.46 -12.40 23.52
C LYS A 252 -4.45 -12.67 22.02
N THR A 253 -4.75 -13.90 21.63
CA THR A 253 -4.85 -14.35 20.22
C THR A 253 -6.26 -14.19 19.63
N GLY A 254 -7.26 -13.83 20.44
CA GLY A 254 -8.65 -13.70 20.00
C GLY A 254 -9.53 -12.81 20.88
N PHE A 255 -10.75 -12.58 20.39
CA PHE A 255 -11.71 -11.64 20.94
C PHE A 255 -12.54 -12.27 22.06
N LYS A 256 -12.11 -12.09 23.31
CA LYS A 256 -12.89 -12.51 24.50
C LYS A 256 -14.34 -11.99 24.49
N ASN A 257 -14.58 -10.83 23.88
CA ASN A 257 -15.92 -10.23 23.74
C ASN A 257 -16.83 -11.00 22.76
N TRP A 258 -16.25 -11.80 21.86
CA TRP A 258 -16.90 -12.74 20.94
C TRP A 258 -16.68 -14.20 21.37
N ASP A 259 -16.60 -14.40 22.69
CA ASP A 259 -16.59 -15.69 23.38
C ASP A 259 -15.41 -16.61 22.99
N TYR A 260 -14.31 -16.03 22.47
CA TYR A 260 -13.05 -16.74 22.19
C TYR A 260 -12.51 -17.44 23.44
N ASN A 261 -12.08 -18.69 23.28
CA ASN A 261 -11.67 -19.56 24.38
C ASN A 261 -10.31 -20.22 24.09
N GLU A 262 -9.30 -19.85 24.88
CA GLU A 262 -7.93 -20.35 24.75
C GLU A 262 -7.78 -21.82 25.17
N GLU A 263 -8.61 -22.32 26.10
CA GLU A 263 -8.63 -23.72 26.55
C GLU A 263 -9.37 -24.65 25.57
N ARG A 264 -10.35 -24.11 24.82
CA ARG A 264 -11.28 -24.89 23.98
C ARG A 264 -11.22 -24.46 22.52
N ASN A 265 -10.10 -24.80 21.89
CA ASN A 265 -9.82 -24.38 20.51
C ASN A 265 -10.90 -24.81 19.49
N THR A 266 -11.63 -25.90 19.75
CA THR A 266 -12.76 -26.39 18.94
C THR A 266 -14.01 -25.48 18.95
N SER A 267 -14.05 -24.45 19.80
CA SER A 267 -15.10 -23.43 19.81
C SER A 267 -14.69 -22.07 19.21
N ASN A 268 -13.44 -21.95 18.75
CA ASN A 268 -12.95 -20.73 18.10
C ASN A 268 -13.27 -20.76 16.59
N THR A 269 -13.58 -19.60 16.03
CA THR A 269 -13.86 -19.42 14.60
C THR A 269 -13.07 -18.24 14.05
N PRO A 270 -12.96 -18.07 12.72
CA PRO A 270 -12.26 -16.93 12.12
C PRO A 270 -12.77 -15.55 12.55
N CYS A 271 -14.02 -15.46 13.00
CA CYS A 271 -14.62 -14.21 13.45
C CYS A 271 -14.32 -13.83 14.92
N ASN A 272 -14.06 -14.80 15.80
CA ASN A 272 -13.58 -14.52 17.16
C ASN A 272 -12.04 -14.63 17.29
N THR A 273 -11.33 -14.98 16.21
CA THR A 273 -9.87 -15.05 16.16
C THR A 273 -9.23 -13.76 15.65
N LEU A 274 -8.34 -13.16 16.45
CA LEU A 274 -7.62 -11.92 16.10
C LEU A 274 -6.33 -12.21 15.33
N ARG A 275 -5.72 -13.38 15.53
CA ARG A 275 -4.52 -13.78 14.79
C ARG A 275 -4.78 -13.86 13.27
N GLY A 276 -3.81 -13.38 12.48
CA GLY A 276 -3.92 -13.26 11.02
C GLY A 276 -4.59 -11.97 10.54
N THR A 277 -5.06 -11.10 11.45
CA THR A 277 -5.61 -9.78 11.08
C THR A 277 -4.51 -8.71 10.92
N TYR A 278 -4.84 -7.58 10.32
CA TYR A 278 -3.93 -6.46 10.06
C TYR A 278 -4.43 -5.17 10.72
N ASP A 279 -3.54 -4.30 11.20
CA ASP A 279 -3.93 -2.99 11.79
C ASP A 279 -4.32 -1.93 10.73
N GLY A 280 -4.08 -2.25 9.45
CA GLY A 280 -4.36 -1.42 8.28
C GLY A 280 -3.20 -0.54 7.82
N THR A 281 -2.05 -0.55 8.50
CA THR A 281 -0.89 0.31 8.14
C THR A 281 0.08 -0.35 7.16
N LEU A 282 0.24 -1.67 7.25
CA LEU A 282 1.16 -2.48 6.46
C LEU A 282 0.52 -3.83 6.14
N PHE A 283 0.72 -4.31 4.91
CA PHE A 283 0.24 -5.60 4.38
C PHE A 283 1.44 -6.42 3.83
N PRO A 284 1.27 -7.70 3.48
CA PRO A 284 2.33 -8.49 2.86
C PRO A 284 2.90 -7.85 1.59
N ARG A 285 4.13 -8.22 1.25
CA ARG A 285 4.73 -7.88 -0.04
C ARG A 285 4.26 -8.84 -1.13
N ASN A 286 4.37 -8.39 -2.38
CA ASN A 286 4.04 -9.16 -3.59
C ASN A 286 2.59 -9.66 -3.68
N ILE A 287 1.63 -8.90 -3.12
CA ILE A 287 0.20 -9.20 -3.08
C ILE A 287 -0.33 -9.66 -4.45
N HIS A 288 -1.04 -10.78 -4.46
CA HIS A 288 -1.66 -11.39 -5.63
C HIS A 288 -3.09 -10.88 -5.86
N LYS A 289 -3.62 -11.13 -7.07
CA LYS A 289 -5.02 -10.80 -7.40
C LYS A 289 -5.96 -11.81 -6.73
N GLY A 290 -7.11 -11.32 -6.23
CA GLY A 290 -8.12 -12.16 -5.57
C GLY A 290 -7.91 -12.37 -4.08
N GLU A 291 -6.81 -11.87 -3.50
CA GLU A 291 -6.57 -11.93 -2.06
C GLU A 291 -7.65 -11.20 -1.24
N THR A 292 -7.77 -11.64 0.00
CA THR A 292 -8.60 -11.05 1.05
C THR A 292 -7.75 -10.92 2.32
N PHE A 293 -7.94 -9.83 3.06
CA PHE A 293 -7.32 -9.57 4.36
C PHE A 293 -8.40 -9.19 5.38
N ARG A 294 -8.27 -9.67 6.61
CA ARG A 294 -9.09 -9.20 7.74
C ARG A 294 -8.38 -8.03 8.45
N VAL A 295 -8.98 -6.85 8.47
CA VAL A 295 -8.44 -5.64 9.14
C VAL A 295 -9.08 -5.46 10.52
N TYR A 296 -8.31 -5.06 11.53
CA TYR A 296 -8.79 -4.81 12.90
C TYR A 296 -8.24 -3.51 13.49
N ARG A 297 -9.11 -2.80 14.22
CA ARG A 297 -8.78 -1.73 15.18
C ARG A 297 -9.74 -1.86 16.36
N LYS A 298 -9.31 -1.43 17.56
CA LYS A 298 -10.13 -1.43 18.79
C LYS A 298 -11.53 -0.85 18.55
N ALA A 299 -11.59 0.30 17.86
CA ALA A 299 -12.81 1.01 17.48
C ALA A 299 -13.87 0.15 16.75
N PHE A 300 -13.45 -0.81 15.91
CA PHE A 300 -14.37 -1.62 15.10
C PHE A 300 -15.05 -2.74 15.89
N CYS A 301 -14.52 -3.14 17.05
CA CYS A 301 -14.94 -4.30 17.85
C CYS A 301 -14.87 -5.68 17.15
N ARG A 302 -14.83 -5.75 15.82
CA ARG A 302 -14.76 -6.96 14.99
C ARG A 302 -13.71 -6.86 13.88
N SER A 303 -13.26 -7.99 13.35
CA SER A 303 -12.40 -8.02 12.17
C SER A 303 -13.22 -7.75 10.90
N LEU A 304 -12.71 -6.89 10.01
CA LEU A 304 -13.41 -6.44 8.82
C LEU A 304 -12.74 -6.99 7.54
N PRO A 305 -13.41 -7.82 6.73
CA PRO A 305 -12.81 -8.42 5.54
C PRO A 305 -12.77 -7.44 4.36
N ILE A 306 -11.56 -7.08 3.92
CA ILE A 306 -11.31 -6.37 2.67
C ILE A 306 -10.90 -7.36 1.57
N GLN A 307 -11.54 -7.26 0.40
CA GLN A 307 -11.35 -8.16 -0.74
C GLN A 307 -10.86 -7.39 -1.96
N TYR A 308 -9.94 -7.98 -2.72
CA TYR A 308 -9.46 -7.46 -4.00
C TYR A 308 -10.63 -7.25 -4.98
N SER A 309 -10.63 -6.11 -5.68
CA SER A 309 -11.61 -5.77 -6.72
C SER A 309 -10.96 -5.72 -8.12
N HIS A 310 -10.03 -4.79 -8.36
CA HIS A 310 -9.42 -4.57 -9.67
C HIS A 310 -8.08 -3.81 -9.57
N PRO A 311 -7.22 -3.80 -10.61
CA PRO A 311 -6.03 -2.95 -10.60
C PRO A 311 -6.41 -1.48 -10.88
N GLU A 312 -5.68 -0.57 -10.26
CA GLU A 312 -5.89 0.88 -10.38
C GLU A 312 -4.53 1.61 -10.42
N THR A 313 -4.51 2.86 -10.87
CA THR A 313 -3.28 3.68 -10.91
C THR A 313 -3.47 4.94 -10.07
N VAL A 314 -2.58 5.16 -9.11
CA VAL A 314 -2.57 6.35 -8.22
C VAL A 314 -1.23 7.04 -8.37
N ASN A 315 -1.23 8.34 -8.68
CA ASN A 315 -0.01 9.14 -8.86
C ASN A 315 1.00 8.56 -9.89
N GLY A 316 0.51 7.78 -10.87
CA GLY A 316 1.34 7.07 -11.85
C GLY A 316 1.96 5.75 -11.36
N PHE A 317 1.62 5.29 -10.15
CA PHE A 317 2.01 3.99 -9.61
C PHE A 317 0.85 2.99 -9.69
N LYS A 318 1.18 1.74 -10.04
CA LYS A 318 0.25 0.61 -10.02
C LYS A 318 -0.15 0.28 -8.57
N GLY A 319 -1.45 0.22 -8.32
CA GLY A 319 -2.05 -0.30 -7.10
C GLY A 319 -3.08 -1.38 -7.40
N TYR A 320 -3.54 -2.09 -6.36
CA TYR A 320 -4.73 -2.93 -6.40
C TYR A 320 -5.80 -2.31 -5.48
N LYS A 321 -7.01 -2.14 -6.00
CA LYS A 321 -8.17 -1.64 -5.27
C LYS A 321 -8.81 -2.79 -4.50
N PHE A 322 -8.92 -2.61 -3.20
CA PHE A 322 -9.65 -3.44 -2.25
C PHE A 322 -10.91 -2.70 -1.78
N LYS A 323 -11.94 -3.45 -1.43
CA LYS A 323 -13.17 -2.95 -0.82
C LYS A 323 -13.54 -3.82 0.37
N LEU A 324 -14.24 -3.27 1.37
CA LEU A 324 -14.98 -4.12 2.31
C LEU A 324 -15.97 -4.97 1.52
N LYS A 325 -16.14 -6.25 1.91
CA LYS A 325 -17.18 -7.12 1.33
C LYS A 325 -18.55 -6.46 1.52
N GLU A 326 -19.44 -6.61 0.55
CA GLU A 326 -20.77 -5.97 0.59
C GLU A 326 -21.60 -6.43 1.80
N ASN A 327 -21.34 -7.65 2.30
CA ASN A 327 -21.92 -8.23 3.52
C ASN A 327 -20.99 -8.15 4.77
N ALA A 328 -19.97 -7.28 4.80
CA ALA A 328 -18.97 -7.23 5.89
C ALA A 328 -19.56 -7.00 7.30
N PHE A 329 -20.78 -6.46 7.38
CA PHE A 329 -21.52 -6.21 8.62
C PHE A 329 -22.62 -7.24 8.92
N ASP A 330 -22.96 -8.12 7.96
CA ASP A 330 -23.93 -9.19 8.19
C ASP A 330 -23.41 -10.16 9.26
N SER A 331 -24.33 -10.98 9.81
CA SER A 331 -23.99 -12.13 10.64
C SER A 331 -25.07 -13.21 10.55
N ASP A 332 -24.66 -14.48 10.41
CA ASP A 332 -25.55 -15.64 10.31
C ASP A 332 -25.10 -16.74 11.30
N LEU A 333 -26.05 -17.45 11.91
CA LEU A 333 -25.78 -18.57 12.81
C LEU A 333 -25.22 -19.80 12.07
N GLY A 334 -25.48 -19.93 10.77
CA GLY A 334 -24.98 -21.02 9.93
C GLY A 334 -23.56 -20.80 9.39
N ASP A 335 -22.98 -19.62 9.57
CA ASP A 335 -21.70 -19.21 8.96
C ASP A 335 -20.58 -19.13 10.00
N SER A 336 -19.49 -19.87 9.80
CA SER A 336 -18.30 -19.79 10.68
C SER A 336 -17.58 -18.44 10.63
N GLU A 337 -17.70 -17.68 9.52
CA GLU A 337 -17.08 -16.36 9.34
C GLU A 337 -17.84 -15.23 10.07
N THR A 338 -19.04 -15.47 10.61
CA THR A 338 -19.82 -14.42 11.27
C THR A 338 -20.67 -14.83 12.48
N SER A 339 -20.93 -16.12 12.71
CA SER A 339 -21.82 -16.62 13.78
C SER A 339 -21.47 -16.16 15.20
N CYS A 340 -20.19 -15.95 15.52
CA CYS A 340 -19.77 -15.46 16.84
C CYS A 340 -20.29 -14.04 17.16
N TYR A 341 -20.65 -13.24 16.16
CA TYR A 341 -21.22 -11.90 16.35
C TYR A 341 -22.69 -11.93 16.82
N CYS A 342 -23.36 -13.07 16.65
CA CYS A 342 -24.75 -13.29 17.04
C CYS A 342 -24.85 -13.76 18.50
N LYS A 343 -25.34 -12.89 19.39
CA LYS A 343 -25.48 -13.21 20.82
C LYS A 343 -26.84 -13.87 21.12
N ASN A 344 -26.87 -14.78 22.10
CA ASN A 344 -28.09 -15.49 22.52
C ASN A 344 -28.87 -16.18 21.38
N LYS A 345 -28.15 -16.73 20.39
CA LYS A 345 -28.69 -17.30 19.14
C LYS A 345 -29.59 -16.33 18.35
N ARG A 346 -29.24 -15.03 18.36
CA ARG A 346 -29.90 -13.99 17.54
C ARG A 346 -28.85 -13.12 16.87
N CYS A 347 -28.97 -12.97 15.57
CA CYS A 347 -28.20 -12.02 14.76
C CYS A 347 -28.98 -10.70 14.64
N LEU A 348 -28.33 -9.66 14.11
CA LEU A 348 -28.99 -8.41 13.75
C LEU A 348 -29.57 -8.47 12.32
N LYS A 349 -30.30 -7.42 11.91
CA LYS A 349 -30.71 -7.21 10.51
C LYS A 349 -29.48 -7.07 9.60
N LYS A 350 -29.66 -7.37 8.31
CA LYS A 350 -28.57 -7.24 7.32
C LYS A 350 -28.07 -5.80 7.21
N GLY A 351 -26.76 -5.64 7.07
CA GLY A 351 -26.04 -4.37 7.15
C GLY A 351 -25.70 -3.87 8.57
N LEU A 352 -26.11 -4.57 9.63
CA LEU A 352 -25.82 -4.19 11.03
C LEU A 352 -24.84 -5.15 11.72
N GLY A 353 -23.60 -4.72 11.87
CA GLY A 353 -22.57 -5.43 12.63
C GLY A 353 -22.69 -5.12 14.12
N ASN A 354 -23.00 -6.11 14.95
CA ASN A 354 -23.06 -5.95 16.40
C ASN A 354 -21.69 -5.51 16.96
N ILE A 355 -21.64 -4.45 17.78
CA ILE A 355 -20.43 -4.00 18.49
C ILE A 355 -20.64 -3.82 20.01
N SER A 356 -21.87 -4.04 20.50
CA SER A 356 -22.27 -3.92 21.90
C SER A 356 -21.29 -4.50 22.93
N PRO A 357 -20.70 -5.71 22.72
CA PRO A 357 -19.79 -6.32 23.69
C PRO A 357 -18.47 -5.56 23.94
N CYS A 358 -18.06 -4.64 23.07
CA CYS A 358 -16.91 -3.77 23.32
C CYS A 358 -17.27 -2.45 24.00
N TYR A 359 -18.53 -2.03 23.92
CA TYR A 359 -19.02 -0.74 24.39
C TYR A 359 -20.00 -0.91 25.56
N TYR A 360 -19.50 -1.53 26.64
CA TYR A 360 -20.20 -1.68 27.93
C TYR A 360 -21.55 -2.43 27.85
N ASN A 361 -21.78 -3.22 26.80
CA ASN A 361 -23.07 -3.83 26.44
C ASN A 361 -24.20 -2.82 26.15
N ILE A 362 -23.87 -1.56 25.87
CA ILE A 362 -24.79 -0.61 25.23
C ILE A 362 -25.13 -1.17 23.84
N PRO A 363 -26.41 -1.28 23.45
CA PRO A 363 -26.82 -2.01 22.25
C PRO A 363 -26.48 -1.21 20.97
N LEU A 364 -25.23 -1.30 20.52
CA LEU A 364 -24.68 -0.55 19.40
C LEU A 364 -24.40 -1.45 18.18
N ALA A 365 -24.57 -0.90 16.98
CA ALA A 365 -24.19 -1.54 15.73
C ALA A 365 -23.40 -0.59 14.80
N VAL A 366 -22.40 -1.15 14.13
CA VAL A 366 -21.72 -0.52 13.00
C VAL A 366 -22.41 -0.91 11.68
N SER A 367 -22.48 0.01 10.72
CA SER A 367 -22.96 -0.23 9.36
C SER A 367 -22.13 0.57 8.35
N PHE A 368 -22.39 0.40 7.05
CA PHE A 368 -22.03 1.46 6.09
C PHE A 368 -22.89 2.71 6.33
N PRO A 369 -22.43 3.91 5.92
CA PRO A 369 -23.23 5.13 6.02
C PRO A 369 -24.57 5.07 5.27
N HIS A 370 -25.57 5.72 5.85
CA HIS A 370 -26.98 5.74 5.44
C HIS A 370 -27.59 4.34 5.24
N PHE A 371 -27.07 3.32 5.94
CA PHE A 371 -27.42 1.90 5.76
C PHE A 371 -27.24 1.39 4.32
N PHE A 372 -26.21 1.88 3.60
CA PHE A 372 -25.81 1.31 2.31
C PHE A 372 -25.56 -0.21 2.43
N ASN A 373 -26.03 -0.99 1.46
CA ASN A 373 -26.11 -2.46 1.48
C ASN A 373 -26.88 -3.10 2.67
N GLY A 374 -27.61 -2.31 3.48
CA GLY A 374 -28.44 -2.80 4.57
C GLY A 374 -29.84 -3.22 4.17
N GLU A 375 -30.57 -3.82 5.11
CA GLU A 375 -31.98 -4.19 4.94
C GLU A 375 -32.86 -2.93 4.76
N PRO A 376 -33.77 -2.86 3.76
CA PRO A 376 -34.59 -1.66 3.52
C PRO A 376 -35.41 -1.18 4.72
N SER A 377 -35.79 -2.10 5.62
CA SER A 377 -36.55 -1.80 6.84
C SER A 377 -35.78 -0.99 7.89
N LEU A 378 -34.48 -0.73 7.67
CA LEU A 378 -33.68 0.22 8.45
C LEU A 378 -34.03 1.68 8.09
N LEU A 379 -34.52 1.93 6.87
CA LEU A 379 -34.88 3.25 6.36
C LEU A 379 -36.36 3.61 6.63
N GLU A 380 -37.24 2.62 6.86
CA GLU A 380 -38.69 2.83 6.95
C GLU A 380 -39.12 3.90 7.96
N ASN A 381 -38.47 3.97 9.12
CA ASN A 381 -38.85 4.82 10.25
C ASN A 381 -38.10 6.17 10.30
N ILE A 382 -37.27 6.46 9.29
CA ILE A 382 -36.33 7.59 9.29
C ILE A 382 -36.39 8.32 7.95
N GLU A 383 -36.34 9.64 7.98
CA GLU A 383 -36.32 10.52 6.82
C GLU A 383 -35.00 11.30 6.78
N GLY A 384 -34.47 11.57 5.58
CA GLY A 384 -33.15 12.20 5.39
C GLY A 384 -31.98 11.22 5.19
N LEU A 385 -32.21 9.91 5.26
CA LEU A 385 -31.19 8.92 4.88
C LEU A 385 -31.23 8.63 3.36
N SER A 386 -30.06 8.66 2.70
CA SER A 386 -29.94 8.42 1.25
C SER A 386 -28.69 7.56 0.96
N PRO A 387 -28.79 6.22 0.94
CA PRO A 387 -27.65 5.35 0.68
C PRO A 387 -27.14 5.46 -0.77
N ASP A 388 -25.86 5.83 -0.92
CA ASP A 388 -25.17 6.00 -2.19
C ASP A 388 -23.87 5.17 -2.24
N LYS A 389 -23.57 4.57 -3.40
CA LYS A 389 -22.48 3.61 -3.57
C LYS A 389 -21.08 4.24 -3.55
N ASP A 390 -20.93 5.45 -4.06
CA ASP A 390 -19.63 6.11 -4.22
C ASP A 390 -19.32 7.05 -3.04
N ARG A 391 -20.35 7.61 -2.40
CA ARG A 391 -20.25 8.30 -1.10
C ARG A 391 -20.07 7.35 0.08
N HIS A 392 -20.74 6.19 0.12
CA HIS A 392 -20.80 5.35 1.33
C HIS A 392 -20.12 3.98 1.20
N GLY A 393 -19.71 3.58 -0.01
CA GLY A 393 -18.80 2.45 -0.22
C GLY A 393 -17.38 2.71 0.30
N THR A 394 -16.55 1.68 0.31
CA THR A 394 -15.13 1.75 0.73
C THR A 394 -14.18 1.74 -0.47
N ASP A 395 -13.07 2.49 -0.37
CA ASP A 395 -12.00 2.53 -1.37
C ASP A 395 -10.62 2.43 -0.70
N ILE A 396 -9.91 1.32 -0.91
CA ILE A 396 -8.57 1.08 -0.34
C ILE A 396 -7.65 0.67 -1.48
N ILE A 397 -6.61 1.45 -1.77
CA ILE A 397 -5.68 1.16 -2.87
C ILE A 397 -4.30 0.85 -2.30
N ILE A 398 -3.86 -0.40 -2.44
CA ILE A 398 -2.59 -0.92 -1.88
C ILE A 398 -1.55 -1.07 -3.00
N GLN A 399 -0.31 -0.67 -2.75
CA GLN A 399 0.84 -0.90 -3.63
C GLN A 399 1.25 -2.38 -3.52
N PRO A 400 1.15 -3.21 -4.58
CA PRO A 400 1.21 -4.66 -4.42
C PRO A 400 2.61 -5.23 -4.16
N GLN A 401 3.69 -4.58 -4.63
CA GLN A 401 5.06 -5.05 -4.35
C GLN A 401 5.52 -4.71 -2.92
N LEU A 402 5.02 -3.62 -2.33
CA LEU A 402 5.43 -3.11 -1.03
C LEU A 402 4.47 -3.43 0.12
N GLY A 403 3.19 -3.69 -0.17
CA GLY A 403 2.16 -3.87 0.85
C GLY A 403 1.71 -2.57 1.55
N ILE A 404 2.01 -1.40 0.98
CA ILE A 404 1.67 -0.10 1.59
C ILE A 404 0.35 0.46 1.03
N PRO A 405 -0.56 1.01 1.87
CA PRO A 405 -1.69 1.80 1.40
C PRO A 405 -1.23 3.09 0.70
N MET A 406 -1.77 3.36 -0.49
CA MET A 406 -1.55 4.61 -1.24
C MET A 406 -2.74 5.57 -1.19
N ARG A 407 -3.95 5.01 -1.01
CA ARG A 407 -5.19 5.74 -0.75
C ARG A 407 -6.09 4.87 0.14
N VAL A 408 -6.79 5.48 1.08
CA VAL A 408 -7.75 4.82 1.97
C VAL A 408 -8.95 5.75 2.18
N ARG A 409 -10.16 5.20 2.00
CA ARG A 409 -11.45 5.77 2.38
C ARG A 409 -12.31 4.64 2.96
N SER A 410 -12.17 4.42 4.26
CA SER A 410 -12.92 3.41 5.01
C SER A 410 -14.05 4.11 5.76
N ARG A 411 -15.30 3.69 5.51
CA ARG A 411 -16.49 4.44 5.91
C ARG A 411 -17.42 3.64 6.79
N PHE A 412 -17.82 4.23 7.92
CA PHE A 412 -18.55 3.54 8.99
C PHE A 412 -19.58 4.45 9.63
N GLN A 413 -20.78 3.93 9.88
CA GLN A 413 -21.83 4.59 10.66
C GLN A 413 -22.07 3.82 11.96
N ILE A 414 -22.26 4.58 13.05
CA ILE A 414 -22.55 4.03 14.38
C ILE A 414 -24.02 4.31 14.72
N ASN A 415 -24.70 3.27 15.19
CA ASN A 415 -26.15 3.24 15.38
C ASN A 415 -26.48 2.69 16.76
N LEU A 416 -27.48 3.29 17.41
CA LEU A 416 -28.07 2.78 18.65
C LEU A 416 -29.29 1.90 18.33
N LEU A 417 -29.26 0.65 18.75
CA LEU A 417 -30.36 -0.30 18.56
C LEU A 417 -31.37 -0.14 19.69
N MET A 418 -32.59 0.26 19.33
CA MET A 418 -33.65 0.55 20.29
C MET A 418 -34.61 -0.63 20.42
N GLY A 419 -34.64 -1.26 21.59
CA GLY A 419 -35.53 -2.37 21.90
C GLY A 419 -37.00 -1.96 22.04
N ASN A 420 -37.86 -2.92 22.40
CA ASN A 420 -39.28 -2.68 22.63
C ASN A 420 -39.52 -2.08 24.04
N VAL A 421 -39.17 -0.80 24.19
CA VAL A 421 -39.29 -0.06 25.45
C VAL A 421 -40.76 0.26 25.75
N LYS A 422 -41.41 -0.62 26.51
CA LYS A 422 -42.78 -0.43 27.02
C LYS A 422 -42.80 0.57 28.19
N TYR A 423 -44.00 1.02 28.55
CA TYR A 423 -44.28 1.83 29.76
C TYR A 423 -43.55 3.18 29.91
N ASN A 424 -42.71 3.60 28.95
CA ASN A 424 -42.09 4.93 28.90
C ASN A 424 -42.43 5.63 27.58
N ARG A 425 -43.39 6.57 27.63
CA ARG A 425 -43.78 7.40 26.47
C ARG A 425 -42.62 8.21 25.89
N GLY A 426 -41.64 8.57 26.71
CA GLY A 426 -40.44 9.31 26.31
C GLY A 426 -39.39 8.48 25.56
N VAL A 427 -39.62 7.18 25.34
CA VAL A 427 -38.73 6.30 24.57
C VAL A 427 -39.49 5.38 23.60
N SER A 428 -40.78 5.10 23.85
CA SER A 428 -41.57 4.15 23.06
C SER A 428 -41.73 4.48 21.57
N GLN A 429 -41.47 5.73 21.15
CA GLN A 429 -41.47 6.10 19.72
C GLN A 429 -40.29 5.50 18.95
N PHE A 430 -39.13 5.32 19.60
CA PHE A 430 -37.93 4.73 18.99
C PHE A 430 -37.98 3.18 18.91
N LYS A 431 -39.10 2.54 19.26
CA LYS A 431 -39.22 1.07 19.33
C LYS A 431 -38.71 0.38 18.05
N ASN A 432 -37.84 -0.62 18.20
CA ASN A 432 -37.28 -1.43 17.12
C ASN A 432 -36.50 -0.66 16.03
N MET A 433 -36.11 0.60 16.29
CA MET A 433 -35.33 1.45 15.38
C MET A 433 -33.82 1.18 15.53
N ALA A 434 -33.08 1.18 14.42
CA ALA A 434 -31.63 1.40 14.44
C ALA A 434 -31.41 2.91 14.26
N LEU A 435 -31.22 3.63 15.37
CA LEU A 435 -31.11 5.08 15.40
C LEU A 435 -29.68 5.51 15.01
N PRO A 436 -29.47 6.17 13.86
CA PRO A 436 -28.16 6.68 13.47
C PRO A 436 -27.69 7.74 14.47
N ILE A 437 -26.41 7.69 14.83
CA ILE A 437 -25.77 8.69 15.68
C ILE A 437 -24.91 9.59 14.81
N PHE A 438 -23.94 8.98 14.13
CA PHE A 438 -22.97 9.65 13.26
C PHE A 438 -22.33 8.65 12.30
N TRP A 439 -21.65 9.15 11.27
CA TRP A 439 -20.75 8.36 10.44
C TRP A 439 -19.40 9.05 10.22
N ILE A 440 -18.40 8.27 9.84
CA ILE A 440 -17.03 8.72 9.62
C ILE A 440 -16.47 8.21 8.29
N GLU A 441 -15.72 9.05 7.58
CA GLU A 441 -14.71 8.61 6.61
C GLU A 441 -13.35 8.67 7.28
N MET A 442 -12.64 7.54 7.33
CA MET A 442 -11.25 7.47 7.80
C MET A 442 -10.32 7.09 6.67
N GLY A 443 -9.19 7.78 6.55
CA GLY A 443 -8.09 7.31 5.72
C GLY A 443 -7.17 8.39 5.17
N VAL A 444 -6.59 8.09 4.02
CA VAL A 444 -5.50 8.83 3.37
C VAL A 444 -5.95 9.15 1.95
N GLU A 445 -6.18 10.41 1.64
CA GLU A 445 -6.64 10.84 0.31
C GLU A 445 -5.55 10.65 -0.76
N ASP A 446 -4.31 10.95 -0.37
CA ASP A 446 -3.14 11.04 -1.23
C ASP A 446 -1.85 10.85 -0.41
N LEU A 447 -0.77 10.46 -1.09
CA LEU A 447 0.55 10.25 -0.51
C LEU A 447 1.28 11.58 -0.25
N THR A 448 2.01 11.65 0.87
CA THR A 448 2.88 12.79 1.17
C THR A 448 4.00 12.93 0.13
N PRO A 449 4.56 14.14 -0.09
CA PRO A 449 5.63 14.35 -1.07
C PRO A 449 6.86 13.46 -0.84
N GLY A 450 7.20 13.16 0.42
CA GLY A 450 8.30 12.24 0.76
C GLY A 450 8.06 10.81 0.25
N VAL A 451 6.85 10.26 0.44
CA VAL A 451 6.50 8.92 -0.06
C VAL A 451 6.41 8.91 -1.58
N LYS A 452 5.84 9.96 -2.21
CA LYS A 452 5.82 10.11 -3.68
C LYS A 452 7.24 10.11 -4.26
N MET A 453 8.16 10.86 -3.65
CA MET A 453 9.57 10.89 -4.06
C MET A 453 10.22 9.51 -3.88
N LEU A 454 10.01 8.86 -2.73
CA LEU A 454 10.55 7.52 -2.47
C LEU A 454 10.07 6.48 -3.49
N LEU A 455 8.76 6.43 -3.77
CA LEU A 455 8.21 5.53 -4.79
C LEU A 455 8.75 5.85 -6.19
N THR A 456 8.96 7.14 -6.51
CA THR A 456 9.59 7.55 -7.79
C THR A 456 11.04 7.06 -7.88
N LEU A 457 11.80 7.13 -6.78
CA LEU A 457 13.17 6.62 -6.73
C LEU A 457 13.19 5.10 -6.90
N LEU A 458 12.41 4.36 -6.11
CA LEU A 458 12.36 2.89 -6.12
C LEU A 458 11.86 2.31 -7.45
N PHE A 459 10.76 2.82 -8.00
CA PHE A 459 10.08 2.20 -9.15
C PHE A 459 10.38 2.84 -10.51
N ARG A 460 11.08 3.99 -10.56
CA ARG A 460 11.41 4.66 -11.83
C ARG A 460 12.89 5.03 -11.93
N VAL A 461 13.42 5.80 -10.99
CA VAL A 461 14.80 6.34 -11.14
C VAL A 461 15.85 5.24 -11.00
N CYS A 462 15.86 4.48 -9.91
CA CYS A 462 16.91 3.48 -9.67
C CYS A 462 16.92 2.35 -10.72
N PRO A 463 15.77 1.77 -11.15
CA PRO A 463 15.76 0.76 -12.22
C PRO A 463 16.26 1.31 -13.56
N CYS A 464 15.88 2.53 -13.95
CA CYS A 464 16.39 3.16 -15.16
C CYS A 464 17.89 3.48 -15.08
N LEU A 465 18.41 3.88 -13.91
CA LEU A 465 19.84 4.06 -13.69
C LEU A 465 20.61 2.73 -13.79
N GLN A 466 20.14 1.66 -13.15
CA GLN A 466 20.77 0.34 -13.26
C GLN A 466 20.80 -0.15 -14.72
N LEU A 467 19.69 -0.01 -15.45
CA LEU A 467 19.62 -0.35 -16.86
C LEU A 467 20.59 0.50 -17.71
N GLY A 468 20.70 1.80 -17.44
CA GLY A 468 21.66 2.69 -18.10
C GLY A 468 23.11 2.32 -17.84
N VAL A 469 23.46 1.94 -16.61
CA VAL A 469 24.82 1.45 -16.25
C VAL A 469 25.10 0.11 -16.94
N VAL A 470 24.15 -0.82 -16.95
CA VAL A 470 24.28 -2.11 -17.65
C VAL A 470 24.51 -1.90 -19.16
N ILE A 471 23.70 -1.05 -19.82
CA ILE A 471 23.82 -0.76 -21.25
C ILE A 471 25.16 -0.08 -21.56
N THR A 472 25.59 0.89 -20.75
CA THR A 472 26.87 1.59 -20.98
C THR A 472 28.09 0.70 -20.75
N LEU A 473 28.07 -0.18 -19.75
CA LEU A 473 29.11 -1.20 -19.54
C LEU A 473 29.21 -2.19 -20.72
N ILE A 474 28.07 -2.65 -21.25
CA ILE A 474 28.05 -3.53 -22.43
C ILE A 474 28.57 -2.77 -23.67
N ALA A 475 28.11 -1.54 -23.91
CA ALA A 475 28.53 -0.76 -25.07
C ALA A 475 30.05 -0.45 -25.06
N ILE A 476 30.59 -0.05 -23.90
CA ILE A 476 32.03 0.18 -23.72
C ILE A 476 32.80 -1.14 -23.85
N GLY A 477 32.31 -2.23 -23.24
CA GLY A 477 32.94 -3.54 -23.30
C GLY A 477 33.04 -4.09 -24.73
N VAL A 478 31.94 -4.02 -25.49
CA VAL A 478 31.89 -4.38 -26.91
C VAL A 478 32.82 -3.48 -27.74
N TYR A 479 32.78 -2.16 -27.54
CA TYR A 479 33.69 -1.24 -28.24
C TYR A 479 35.17 -1.54 -27.99
N LEU A 480 35.56 -1.88 -26.75
CA LEU A 480 36.93 -2.28 -26.41
C LEU A 480 37.34 -3.61 -27.07
N VAL A 481 36.44 -4.59 -27.13
CA VAL A 481 36.70 -5.87 -27.83
C VAL A 481 36.78 -5.66 -29.34
N SER A 482 35.82 -4.95 -29.94
CA SER A 482 35.80 -4.65 -31.39
C SER A 482 37.00 -3.79 -31.81
N SER A 483 37.40 -2.80 -31.03
CA SER A 483 38.61 -2.01 -31.32
C SER A 483 39.88 -2.86 -31.18
N ALA A 484 39.99 -3.75 -30.19
CA ALA A 484 41.11 -4.68 -30.08
C ALA A 484 41.19 -5.65 -31.27
N LEU A 485 40.05 -6.16 -31.76
CA LEU A 485 39.97 -6.96 -32.99
C LEU A 485 40.37 -6.15 -34.23
N LEU A 486 39.90 -4.91 -34.37
CA LEU A 486 40.34 -4.01 -35.44
C LEU A 486 41.85 -3.73 -35.37
N TYR A 487 42.43 -3.59 -34.17
CA TYR A 487 43.89 -3.49 -33.99
C TYR A 487 44.66 -4.78 -34.32
N CYS A 488 44.01 -5.94 -34.42
CA CYS A 488 44.58 -7.15 -35.02
C CYS A 488 44.53 -7.09 -36.56
N PHE A 489 43.38 -6.75 -37.14
CA PHE A 489 43.19 -6.74 -38.60
C PHE A 489 43.88 -5.56 -39.31
N TRP A 490 43.91 -4.37 -38.71
CA TRP A 490 44.70 -3.21 -39.16
C TRP A 490 46.19 -3.35 -38.76
N ALA A 491 46.74 -4.56 -38.84
CA ALA A 491 48.17 -4.75 -39.00
C ALA A 491 48.49 -4.65 -40.49
N PRO A 492 49.36 -3.72 -40.94
CA PRO A 492 49.78 -3.70 -42.33
C PRO A 492 50.65 -4.93 -42.61
N THR A 493 50.03 -6.02 -43.04
CA THR A 493 50.69 -7.22 -43.58
C THR A 493 51.71 -6.83 -44.66
N ALA A 494 51.34 -5.84 -45.49
CA ALA A 494 52.20 -5.18 -46.46
C ALA A 494 53.58 -4.76 -45.92
N TRP A 495 53.68 -4.26 -44.68
CA TRP A 495 54.98 -3.85 -44.12
C TRP A 495 55.89 -5.04 -43.80
N LYS A 496 55.32 -6.20 -43.43
CA LYS A 496 56.10 -7.43 -43.23
C LYS A 496 56.55 -8.02 -44.56
N THR A 497 55.69 -8.11 -45.57
CA THR A 497 56.08 -8.61 -46.90
C THR A 497 57.07 -7.70 -47.62
N PHE A 498 56.97 -6.38 -47.44
CA PHE A 498 57.94 -5.42 -47.97
C PHE A 498 59.33 -5.60 -47.35
N ASN A 499 59.43 -5.71 -46.02
CA ASN A 499 60.73 -5.94 -45.37
C ASN A 499 61.36 -7.29 -45.78
N SER A 500 60.58 -8.38 -45.85
CA SER A 500 61.13 -9.68 -46.26
C SER A 500 61.60 -9.71 -47.72
N THR A 501 60.94 -8.95 -48.62
CA THR A 501 61.40 -8.84 -50.01
C THR A 501 62.63 -7.95 -50.15
N MET A 502 62.77 -6.88 -49.35
CA MET A 502 64.02 -6.10 -49.32
C MET A 502 65.22 -6.89 -48.76
N GLU A 503 65.03 -7.74 -47.75
CA GLU A 503 66.11 -8.63 -47.25
C GLU A 503 66.50 -9.67 -48.31
N GLN A 504 65.54 -10.30 -48.99
CA GLN A 504 65.82 -11.24 -50.09
C GLN A 504 66.56 -10.55 -51.25
N ALA A 505 66.18 -9.32 -51.63
CA ALA A 505 66.87 -8.55 -52.65
C ALA A 505 68.34 -8.24 -52.27
N LYS A 506 68.59 -7.80 -51.02
CA LYS A 506 69.96 -7.55 -50.52
C LYS A 506 70.82 -8.81 -50.51
N ASN A 507 70.26 -9.95 -50.08
CA ASN A 507 70.98 -11.21 -50.02
C ASN A 507 71.30 -11.75 -51.42
N ALA A 508 70.40 -11.56 -52.40
CA ALA A 508 70.65 -11.88 -53.80
C ALA A 508 71.77 -11.01 -54.41
N GLU A 509 71.76 -9.70 -54.13
CA GLU A 509 72.81 -8.78 -54.62
C GLU A 509 74.19 -9.09 -54.02
N ALA A 510 74.24 -9.47 -52.73
CA ALA A 510 75.46 -9.93 -52.07
C ALA A 510 76.00 -11.24 -52.68
N GLY A 511 75.13 -12.22 -52.96
CA GLY A 511 75.51 -13.47 -53.62
C GLY A 511 76.03 -13.26 -55.05
N LEU A 512 75.46 -12.33 -55.80
CA LEU A 512 75.91 -12.03 -57.16
C LEU A 512 77.33 -11.44 -57.19
N LYS A 513 77.66 -10.59 -56.21
CA LYS A 513 78.99 -9.95 -56.09
C LYS A 513 80.08 -10.88 -55.58
N ALA A 514 79.74 -12.00 -54.94
CA ALA A 514 80.69 -13.00 -54.47
C ALA A 514 81.24 -13.92 -55.59
N ASN A 515 80.50 -14.11 -56.69
CA ASN A 515 80.82 -15.08 -57.74
C ASN A 515 81.46 -14.50 -59.02
N VAL A 516 81.62 -13.18 -59.15
CA VAL A 516 82.23 -12.55 -60.34
C VAL A 516 83.69 -12.20 -60.05
N GLY A 517 84.55 -13.23 -60.11
CA GLY A 517 85.90 -13.16 -59.57
C GLY A 517 87.01 -13.86 -60.37
N PHE A 518 86.88 -14.09 -61.67
CA PHE A 518 88.02 -14.25 -62.61
C PHE A 518 87.59 -13.99 -64.08
N LEU A 519 88.53 -13.49 -64.89
CA LEU A 519 88.40 -12.94 -66.27
C LEU A 519 88.99 -13.93 -67.33
N PRO A 520 89.05 -13.69 -68.68
CA PRO A 520 89.02 -12.39 -69.40
C PRO A 520 88.39 -12.26 -70.84
N LEU A 521 88.11 -11.00 -71.21
CA LEU A 521 88.33 -10.28 -72.50
C LEU A 521 87.96 -10.86 -73.89
N LEU A 522 87.14 -10.09 -74.62
CA LEU A 522 87.35 -9.39 -75.94
C LEU A 522 85.96 -8.87 -76.41
N LYS A 523 85.73 -7.73 -77.09
CA LYS A 523 86.56 -6.66 -77.69
C LYS A 523 85.71 -5.34 -77.79
N GLN A 524 86.33 -4.17 -77.90
CA GLN A 524 85.69 -2.84 -78.17
C GLN A 524 85.70 -2.50 -79.69
N PRO A 525 85.12 -1.37 -80.23
CA PRO A 525 84.68 -0.09 -79.62
C PRO A 525 83.17 0.22 -79.89
N THR A 526 82.55 1.43 -79.96
CA THR A 526 82.99 2.85 -80.18
C THR A 526 81.98 3.90 -79.63
N ILE A 527 82.21 5.19 -79.91
CA ILE A 527 81.57 6.45 -79.44
C ILE A 527 80.52 6.99 -80.45
N VAL A 528 79.53 7.82 -80.01
CA VAL A 528 79.05 9.10 -80.64
C VAL A 528 77.92 9.78 -79.81
N GLU A 529 77.68 11.08 -80.08
CA GLU A 529 76.96 12.09 -79.27
C GLU A 529 75.43 12.31 -79.51
N MET A 530 74.87 13.31 -78.81
CA MET A 530 73.46 13.70 -78.67
C MET A 530 72.77 14.32 -79.92
N LYS A 531 71.43 14.22 -80.01
CA LYS A 531 70.50 15.39 -80.16
C LYS A 531 68.98 15.06 -80.14
N ASN A 532 68.23 15.94 -79.45
CA ASN A 532 66.86 16.46 -79.66
C ASN A 532 65.75 15.66 -80.40
N LEU A 533 64.61 15.43 -79.70
CA LEU A 533 63.21 15.92 -79.94
C LEU A 533 62.64 16.07 -81.39
N PRO A 534 61.29 16.01 -81.63
CA PRO A 534 60.15 15.50 -80.82
C PRO A 534 58.99 14.80 -81.62
N LYS A 535 57.81 14.64 -80.96
CA LYS A 535 56.39 14.64 -81.48
C LYS A 535 55.68 13.36 -82.01
N GLN A 536 54.73 12.90 -81.18
CA GLN A 536 53.27 12.74 -81.41
C GLN A 536 52.63 11.72 -82.39
N SER A 537 51.49 11.18 -81.92
CA SER A 537 50.38 10.47 -82.64
C SER A 537 50.69 9.02 -83.06
N LYS A 538 49.74 8.07 -83.03
CA LYS A 538 48.27 8.15 -83.19
C LYS A 538 47.46 7.47 -82.06
N ALA A 539 46.15 7.67 -82.07
CA ALA A 539 45.15 7.02 -81.21
C ALA A 539 44.29 6.02 -82.00
N VAL A 540 43.43 5.25 -81.31
CA VAL A 540 42.00 4.93 -81.64
C VAL A 540 41.48 3.75 -80.79
N ASN A 541 40.37 3.97 -80.04
CA ASN A 541 39.26 3.06 -79.64
C ASN A 541 39.54 1.62 -79.11
N GLN A 542 38.68 0.92 -78.34
CA GLN A 542 37.40 1.15 -77.63
C GLN A 542 37.31 0.04 -76.55
N LYS A 543 36.63 0.14 -75.40
CA LYS A 543 35.15 0.11 -75.21
C LYS A 543 34.83 0.27 -73.71
N ARG A 544 33.62 0.73 -73.34
CA ARG A 544 33.02 0.55 -71.99
C ARG A 544 32.31 -0.83 -71.88
N PRO A 545 31.80 -1.20 -70.69
CA PRO A 545 30.37 -0.92 -70.45
C PRO A 545 30.11 -0.10 -69.17
N ASP A 546 29.06 0.72 -69.22
CA ASP A 546 28.39 1.31 -68.05
C ASP A 546 27.33 0.33 -67.51
N TYR A 547 26.92 0.49 -66.25
CA TYR A 547 25.55 0.22 -65.82
C TYR A 547 25.13 1.24 -64.75
N ASP A 548 23.82 1.44 -64.63
CA ASP A 548 23.23 2.75 -64.34
C ASP A 548 22.71 2.91 -62.90
N VAL A 549 22.47 4.16 -62.49
CA VAL A 549 21.90 4.54 -61.18
C VAL A 549 20.51 5.12 -61.40
N THR A 550 19.46 4.36 -61.07
CA THR A 550 18.07 4.83 -61.07
C THR A 550 17.58 5.16 -59.66
N LEU A 551 16.66 6.13 -59.58
CA LEU A 551 16.21 6.79 -58.35
C LEU A 551 14.67 6.79 -58.26
N LEU A 552 14.17 6.99 -57.04
CA LEU A 552 12.78 7.37 -56.70
C LEU A 552 11.68 6.29 -56.91
N PRO A 553 10.47 6.44 -56.34
CA PRO A 553 9.94 7.59 -55.59
C PRO A 553 9.57 7.34 -54.11
N LEU A 554 9.32 8.45 -53.39
CA LEU A 554 8.60 8.43 -52.11
C LEU A 554 7.10 8.21 -52.32
N HIS A 555 6.41 7.69 -51.30
CA HIS A 555 4.97 7.87 -51.12
C HIS A 555 4.65 8.39 -49.72
N ARG A 556 3.53 9.10 -49.57
CA ARG A 556 3.12 9.82 -48.35
C ARG A 556 1.60 9.75 -48.17
N ASN A 557 1.12 9.92 -46.94
CA ASN A 557 -0.29 9.92 -46.52
C ASN A 557 -0.94 8.50 -46.57
N VAL A 558 -2.06 8.19 -45.90
CA VAL A 558 -3.12 8.99 -45.24
C VAL A 558 -3.43 8.44 -43.82
N VAL A 559 -4.14 9.21 -43.00
CA VAL A 559 -4.63 8.87 -41.65
C VAL A 559 -6.00 8.18 -41.69
N ALA A 560 -6.22 7.20 -40.80
CA ALA A 560 -7.51 6.81 -40.24
C ALA A 560 -7.28 6.26 -38.82
#